data_AF-A0A1S9NBF5-F1
#
_entry.id   AF-A0A1S9NBF5-F1
#
_cell.length_a   1.000
_cell.length_b   1.000
_cell.length_c   1.000
_cell.angle_alpha   90.00
_cell.angle_beta   90.00
_cell.angle_gamma   90.00
#
_symmetry.space_group_name_H-M   'P 1'
#
loop_
_entity.id
_entity.type
_entity.pdbx_description
1 polymer ?
#
loop_
_entity_poly.entity_id
_entity_poly.type
_entity_poly.pdbx_seq_one_letter_code
_entity_poly.pdbx_strand_id
1 'polypeptide(L)'
;MFKRANKITSLLVAAASVMALVPAYAADVKKVDSEDGTVYNAVAYKDGKFYVDGEINDDEEAYYVADGKFNKLEDVDSGDEAVLYGEKYLDVSDGDYTVDLDKGTVTDDNIVDDTFDDAATSLRKKIKDDTDDRYVEVGGTDAVKVESAMPQIPGGKYAENWYATTYVQKIGEKANSNDGSIAAPALNVFTDTKGNYIDADYNLGKIKVTTTTSSATKTVTVENTNDTYDSANAADKVTVSVAQIGQPVAQDKDYIYRLVDVTVKADTTIEKINNVTVDPTKADVFTVVSANEVTYKALQKISKAQASDDVDGAKYAKTVTTYALSDEDGKKLGGDALVNDGNTKFTIADGKVIAYNTTINSGKVTARAYSLKTDNGFYYLDEEDESKEDVESNDGVVAVQADVDGNLWRLDGGYIYKFDNTDDWDKVYKVDGSFNELSVYDKDNMVAWSEDDDVYSLIGGKSADENKGDDQGTTPVVKAGWTQTAAGWTYTKADGTKATGWLQDGGAWYYLKADGTMATGWVQDGATWYYLNGSGAMQTGWLNDNGTWYYLNGSGAMLANTTTPDGYYVGANGAWVR
;
A
#
# COMPACT_ATOMS: atom_id res chain seq x y z
N MET A 1 33.87 12.71 -58.24
CA MET A 1 34.33 12.45 -56.85
C MET A 1 33.49 11.33 -56.24
N PHE A 2 34.05 10.63 -55.25
CA PHE A 2 33.40 9.71 -54.29
C PHE A 2 32.09 10.28 -53.69
N LYS A 3 31.13 9.58 -53.04
CA LYS A 3 30.83 8.19 -52.58
C LYS A 3 29.30 8.18 -52.32
N ARG A 4 28.51 7.11 -52.14
CA ARG A 4 28.68 5.63 -52.06
C ARG A 4 27.36 4.99 -52.59
N ALA A 5 27.09 3.71 -52.31
CA ALA A 5 25.75 3.08 -52.37
C ALA A 5 25.57 2.17 -51.14
N ASN A 6 24.34 1.75 -50.82
CA ASN A 6 24.06 0.48 -50.13
C ASN A 6 22.62 0.01 -50.38
N LYS A 7 22.43 -1.32 -50.38
CA LYS A 7 21.14 -2.02 -50.63
C LYS A 7 20.48 -2.41 -49.31
N ILE A 8 19.15 -2.58 -49.32
CA ILE A 8 18.42 -3.40 -48.35
C ILE A 8 17.92 -4.64 -49.10
N THR A 9 18.06 -5.82 -48.47
CA THR A 9 17.61 -7.11 -49.01
C THR A 9 16.75 -7.77 -47.94
N SER A 10 15.59 -8.31 -48.33
CA SER A 10 14.68 -9.02 -47.44
C SER A 10 15.22 -10.41 -47.07
N LEU A 11 14.91 -10.88 -45.87
CA LEU A 11 15.00 -12.29 -45.52
C LEU A 11 13.78 -12.69 -44.68
N LEU A 12 13.06 -13.71 -45.14
CA LEU A 12 11.96 -14.34 -44.42
C LEU A 12 12.53 -15.56 -43.71
N VAL A 13 12.25 -15.75 -42.41
CA VAL A 13 12.63 -16.95 -41.65
C VAL A 13 11.41 -17.49 -40.92
N ALA A 14 11.10 -18.76 -41.15
CA ALA A 14 10.06 -19.47 -40.41
C ALA A 14 10.64 -20.03 -39.10
N ALA A 15 9.94 -19.83 -37.99
CA ALA A 15 10.27 -20.46 -36.72
C ALA A 15 9.46 -21.75 -36.56
N ALA A 16 10.14 -22.86 -36.28
CA ALA A 16 9.49 -24.12 -35.92
C ALA A 16 9.14 -24.11 -34.43
N SER A 17 7.92 -24.51 -34.08
CA SER A 17 7.48 -24.62 -32.69
C SER A 17 8.06 -25.87 -32.02
N VAL A 18 8.90 -25.66 -31.01
CA VAL A 18 9.23 -26.69 -30.02
C VAL A 18 8.42 -26.37 -28.76
N MET A 19 7.34 -27.11 -28.54
CA MET A 19 6.66 -27.10 -27.24
C MET A 19 7.55 -27.82 -26.22
N ALA A 20 8.37 -27.05 -25.51
CA ALA A 20 8.93 -27.50 -24.26
C ALA A 20 7.83 -27.38 -23.19
N LEU A 21 7.42 -28.51 -22.60
CA LEU A 21 6.72 -28.51 -21.31
C LEU A 21 7.73 -28.05 -20.25
N VAL A 22 7.78 -26.75 -20.02
CA VAL A 22 8.50 -26.16 -18.89
C VAL A 22 7.66 -26.46 -17.64
N PRO A 23 8.19 -27.13 -16.60
CA PRO A 23 7.52 -27.21 -15.32
C PRO A 23 7.29 -25.80 -14.80
N ALA A 24 6.11 -25.53 -14.23
CA ALA A 24 5.86 -24.25 -13.57
C ALA A 24 6.70 -24.20 -12.28
N TYR A 25 7.91 -23.65 -12.39
CA TYR A 25 8.66 -23.17 -11.24
C TYR A 25 7.96 -21.90 -10.76
N ALA A 26 7.55 -21.86 -9.48
CA ALA A 26 7.26 -20.59 -8.84
C ALA A 26 8.51 -19.72 -8.97
N ALA A 27 8.35 -18.43 -9.27
CA ALA A 27 9.49 -17.52 -9.37
C ALA A 27 10.23 -17.50 -8.03
N ASP A 28 11.56 -17.61 -8.08
CA ASP A 28 12.40 -17.52 -6.89
C ASP A 28 12.32 -16.08 -6.34
N VAL A 29 11.50 -15.89 -5.32
CA VAL A 29 11.25 -14.60 -4.66
C VAL A 29 12.53 -14.15 -3.94
N LYS A 30 12.87 -12.85 -3.97
CA LYS A 30 14.06 -12.34 -3.29
C LYS A 30 13.93 -12.58 -1.78
N LYS A 31 14.86 -13.36 -1.21
CA LYS A 31 14.95 -13.55 0.24
C LYS A 31 15.58 -12.31 0.89
N VAL A 32 15.01 -11.91 2.01
CA VAL A 32 15.57 -10.96 2.97
C VAL A 32 15.94 -11.75 4.22
N ASP A 33 17.08 -11.44 4.82
CA ASP A 33 17.49 -12.02 6.09
C ASP A 33 16.97 -11.12 7.24
N SER A 34 16.57 -11.74 8.35
CA SER A 34 16.18 -11.09 9.60
C SER A 34 17.40 -10.81 10.47
N GLU A 35 17.35 -9.70 11.21
CA GLU A 35 18.31 -9.31 12.23
C GLU A 35 17.61 -9.39 13.61
N ASP A 36 18.38 -9.72 14.65
CA ASP A 36 17.89 -9.79 16.04
C ASP A 36 17.71 -8.36 16.60
N GLY A 37 16.57 -8.07 17.23
CA GLY A 37 16.26 -6.79 17.89
C GLY A 37 14.77 -6.46 17.90
N THR A 38 14.29 -5.84 18.98
CA THR A 38 12.88 -5.49 19.16
C THR A 38 12.61 -4.12 18.52
N VAL A 39 11.58 -4.01 17.68
CA VAL A 39 11.18 -2.75 17.03
C VAL A 39 9.76 -2.40 17.47
N TYR A 40 9.59 -1.22 18.07
CA TYR A 40 8.29 -0.69 18.52
C TYR A 40 7.60 0.09 17.40
N ASN A 41 8.36 0.88 16.63
CA ASN A 41 7.85 1.67 15.51
C ASN A 41 8.92 1.82 14.42
N ALA A 42 8.51 1.81 13.14
CA ALA A 42 9.42 2.07 12.04
C ALA A 42 8.75 2.79 10.86
N VAL A 43 9.46 3.79 10.31
CA VAL A 43 9.06 4.50 9.09
C VAL A 43 10.13 4.38 8.03
N ALA A 44 9.84 3.61 6.98
CA ALA A 44 10.69 3.53 5.80
C ALA A 44 10.76 4.87 5.06
N TYR A 45 11.87 5.14 4.38
CA TYR A 45 12.05 6.33 3.56
C TYR A 45 12.98 6.07 2.38
N LYS A 46 12.94 6.95 1.37
CA LYS A 46 13.74 6.83 0.15
C LYS A 46 15.25 6.74 0.42
N ASP A 47 15.98 6.26 -0.60
CA ASP A 47 17.44 6.17 -0.60
C ASP A 47 18.02 5.29 0.53
N GLY A 48 17.24 4.32 1.03
CA GLY A 48 17.68 3.41 2.08
C GLY A 48 17.77 4.05 3.46
N LYS A 49 16.84 4.96 3.75
CA LYS A 49 16.73 5.67 5.02
C LYS A 49 15.55 5.15 5.80
N PHE A 50 15.67 5.11 7.12
CA PHE A 50 14.62 4.60 7.99
C PHE A 50 14.59 5.42 9.28
N TYR A 51 13.41 5.61 9.85
CA TYR A 51 13.26 5.77 11.29
C TYR A 51 13.01 4.39 11.88
N VAL A 52 13.69 4.05 12.97
CA VAL A 52 13.50 2.82 13.74
C VAL A 52 13.56 3.19 15.21
N ASP A 53 12.50 2.89 15.95
CA ASP A 53 12.43 2.98 17.41
C ASP A 53 12.40 1.56 17.98
N GLY A 54 13.29 1.25 18.91
CA GLY A 54 13.47 -0.12 19.40
C GLY A 54 14.73 -0.40 20.23
N GLU A 55 14.79 -1.60 20.78
CA GLU A 55 15.98 -2.18 21.43
C GLU A 55 16.86 -2.86 20.37
N ILE A 56 17.92 -2.16 19.95
CA ILE A 56 18.80 -2.56 18.84
C ILE A 56 20.23 -2.72 19.33
N ASN A 57 20.76 -3.94 19.35
CA ASN A 57 22.07 -4.31 19.91
C ASN A 57 22.24 -4.00 21.41
N ASP A 58 21.24 -4.34 22.24
CA ASP A 58 21.18 -4.07 23.69
C ASP A 58 21.03 -2.57 24.07
N ASP A 59 20.81 -1.66 23.11
CA ASP A 59 20.55 -0.23 23.32
C ASP A 59 19.10 0.12 22.88
N GLU A 60 18.25 0.56 23.83
CA GLU A 60 16.85 1.01 23.65
C GLU A 60 16.81 2.51 23.30
N GLU A 61 16.62 2.84 22.02
CA GLU A 61 16.75 4.21 21.50
C GLU A 61 15.90 4.45 20.24
N ALA A 62 15.58 5.72 19.95
CA ALA A 62 15.07 6.14 18.64
C ALA A 62 16.23 6.43 17.66
N TYR A 63 16.19 5.83 16.47
CA TYR A 63 17.26 5.90 15.47
C TYR A 63 16.81 6.47 14.12
N TYR A 64 17.63 7.36 13.57
CA TYR A 64 17.67 7.61 12.13
C TYR A 64 18.72 6.72 11.47
N VAL A 65 18.27 5.79 10.64
CA VAL A 65 19.13 4.89 9.88
C VAL A 65 19.43 5.49 8.52
N ALA A 66 20.72 5.61 8.19
CA ALA A 66 21.20 5.99 6.86
C ALA A 66 22.55 5.33 6.56
N ASP A 67 22.78 4.93 5.30
CA ASP A 67 23.96 4.13 4.89
C ASP A 67 24.21 2.91 5.80
N GLY A 68 23.13 2.26 6.26
CA GLY A 68 23.16 1.09 7.15
C GLY A 68 23.61 1.36 8.58
N LYS A 69 23.70 2.63 8.99
CA LYS A 69 24.10 3.03 10.34
C LYS A 69 22.91 3.57 11.08
N PHE A 70 22.65 2.99 12.26
CA PHE A 70 21.75 3.51 13.26
C PHE A 70 22.40 4.73 13.92
N ASN A 71 21.80 5.90 13.78
CA ASN A 71 22.25 7.13 14.42
C ASN A 71 21.17 7.54 15.43
N LYS A 72 21.50 7.55 16.72
CA LYS A 72 20.58 7.97 17.79
C LYS A 72 20.05 9.38 17.53
N LEU A 73 18.76 9.58 17.75
CA LEU A 73 18.09 10.86 17.79
C LEU A 73 18.07 11.36 19.24
N GLU A 74 19.08 12.15 19.63
CA GLU A 74 19.38 12.48 21.03
C GLU A 74 18.25 13.18 21.81
N ASP A 75 17.29 13.80 21.12
CA ASP A 75 16.15 14.53 21.68
C ASP A 75 14.82 13.76 21.57
N VAL A 76 14.82 12.51 21.05
CA VAL A 76 13.64 11.64 20.95
C VAL A 76 13.85 10.42 21.84
N ASP A 77 12.96 10.22 22.82
CA ASP A 77 12.99 9.04 23.70
C ASP A 77 12.41 7.81 22.96
N SER A 78 12.82 6.59 23.38
CA SER A 78 12.30 5.34 22.79
C SER A 78 10.91 5.02 23.33
N GLY A 79 10.05 4.46 22.47
CA GLY A 79 8.65 4.18 22.76
C GLY A 79 7.69 5.36 22.53
N ASP A 80 8.21 6.50 22.06
CA ASP A 80 7.42 7.66 21.66
C ASP A 80 6.68 7.40 20.33
N GLU A 81 5.38 7.75 20.27
CA GLU A 81 4.60 7.58 19.04
C GLU A 81 5.11 8.55 17.97
N ALA A 82 5.60 8.00 16.85
CA ALA A 82 6.12 8.75 15.72
C ALA A 82 5.28 8.50 14.46
N VAL A 83 4.58 9.52 13.99
CA VAL A 83 3.60 9.46 12.89
C VAL A 83 4.11 10.24 11.69
N LEU A 84 4.00 9.65 10.49
CA LEU A 84 4.41 10.34 9.26
C LEU A 84 3.49 11.52 8.93
N TYR A 85 4.09 12.71 8.81
CA TYR A 85 3.46 13.95 8.37
C TYR A 85 4.05 14.48 7.05
N GLY A 86 3.17 14.79 6.10
CA GLY A 86 3.53 15.33 4.79
C GLY A 86 4.52 14.46 4.03
N GLU A 87 5.43 15.09 3.28
CA GLU A 87 6.34 14.39 2.37
C GLU A 87 7.51 13.66 3.06
N LYS A 88 7.81 13.97 4.34
CA LYS A 88 9.09 13.60 4.97
C LYS A 88 9.27 13.83 6.47
N TYR A 89 8.27 14.38 7.17
CA TYR A 89 8.42 14.68 8.58
C TYR A 89 7.82 13.56 9.41
N LEU A 90 8.41 13.24 10.56
CA LEU A 90 7.70 12.50 11.60
C LEU A 90 7.31 13.49 12.69
N ASP A 91 6.04 13.53 13.00
CA ASP A 91 5.51 14.12 14.23
C ASP A 91 5.69 13.12 15.35
N VAL A 92 6.29 13.53 16.47
CA VAL A 92 6.69 12.65 17.57
C VAL A 92 6.16 13.20 18.88
N SER A 93 5.51 12.34 19.67
CA SER A 93 4.92 12.69 20.96
C SER A 93 3.91 13.84 20.90
N ASP A 94 2.96 13.76 19.95
CA ASP A 94 1.83 14.70 19.80
C ASP A 94 2.29 16.17 19.64
N GLY A 95 3.31 16.39 18.80
CA GLY A 95 3.85 17.71 18.48
C GLY A 95 5.03 18.20 19.34
N ASP A 96 5.51 17.43 20.32
CA ASP A 96 6.67 17.82 21.14
C ASP A 96 7.98 17.85 20.32
N TYR A 97 8.14 16.95 19.34
CA TYR A 97 9.32 16.91 18.46
C TYR A 97 8.95 16.59 17.00
N THR A 98 9.72 17.12 16.04
CA THR A 98 9.61 16.75 14.62
C THR A 98 10.95 16.27 14.04
N VAL A 99 10.94 15.11 13.34
CA VAL A 99 12.11 14.54 12.66
C VAL A 99 12.04 14.76 11.14
N ASP A 100 13.09 15.33 10.53
CA ASP A 100 13.20 15.47 9.07
C ASP A 100 13.93 14.27 8.43
N LEU A 101 13.18 13.35 7.80
CA LEU A 101 13.71 12.11 7.20
C LEU A 101 14.70 12.34 6.03
N ASP A 102 14.72 13.52 5.40
CA ASP A 102 15.78 13.83 4.42
C ASP A 102 17.16 13.91 5.10
N LYS A 103 17.21 14.36 6.37
CA LYS A 103 18.43 14.78 7.06
C LYS A 103 18.79 13.98 8.32
N GLY A 104 17.81 13.38 8.99
CA GLY A 104 17.98 12.82 10.34
C GLY A 104 18.14 13.88 11.42
N THR A 105 17.46 15.02 11.29
CA THR A 105 17.52 16.13 12.26
C THR A 105 16.20 16.27 13.00
N VAL A 106 16.27 16.41 14.32
CA VAL A 106 15.14 16.73 15.21
C VAL A 106 15.00 18.25 15.37
N THR A 107 13.79 18.74 15.63
CA THR A 107 13.47 20.11 16.05
C THR A 107 12.31 20.09 17.06
N ASP A 108 12.22 21.10 17.91
CA ASP A 108 11.11 21.35 18.88
C ASP A 108 10.00 22.26 18.30
N ASP A 109 10.06 22.55 16.99
CA ASP A 109 8.97 23.19 16.27
C ASP A 109 7.86 22.17 15.96
N ASN A 110 6.62 22.44 16.39
CA ASN A 110 5.45 21.65 15.99
C ASN A 110 5.07 21.98 14.52
N ILE A 111 5.73 21.27 13.58
CA ILE A 111 5.53 21.48 12.15
C ILE A 111 4.10 21.15 11.70
N VAL A 112 3.38 20.28 12.42
CA VAL A 112 2.00 19.88 12.11
C VAL A 112 1.05 21.06 12.30
N ASP A 113 1.01 21.61 13.51
CA ASP A 113 0.18 22.76 13.89
C ASP A 113 0.58 24.00 13.09
N ASP A 114 1.88 24.33 13.02
CA ASP A 114 2.35 25.52 12.31
C ASP A 114 1.95 25.48 10.82
N THR A 115 2.10 24.31 10.16
CA THR A 115 1.70 24.14 8.75
C THR A 115 0.20 24.26 8.57
N PHE A 116 -0.60 23.72 9.50
CA PHE A 116 -2.06 23.86 9.47
C PHE A 116 -2.49 25.33 9.64
N ASP A 117 -1.93 26.03 10.62
CA ASP A 117 -2.31 27.41 10.95
C ASP A 117 -1.89 28.40 9.86
N ASP A 118 -0.74 28.18 9.21
CA ASP A 118 -0.30 28.93 8.03
C ASP A 118 -1.19 28.66 6.81
N ALA A 119 -1.60 27.40 6.57
CA ALA A 119 -2.52 27.04 5.49
C ALA A 119 -3.89 27.70 5.69
N ALA A 120 -4.47 27.56 6.88
CA ALA A 120 -5.74 28.15 7.28
C ALA A 120 -5.70 29.68 7.20
N THR A 121 -4.62 30.31 7.66
CA THR A 121 -4.43 31.78 7.60
C THR A 121 -4.26 32.28 6.17
N SER A 122 -3.48 31.59 5.35
CA SER A 122 -3.25 31.92 3.95
C SER A 122 -4.51 31.75 3.11
N LEU A 123 -5.29 30.69 3.33
CA LEU A 123 -6.58 30.45 2.68
C LEU A 123 -7.56 31.59 2.98
N ARG A 124 -7.81 31.90 4.26
CA ARG A 124 -8.73 32.97 4.66
C ARG A 124 -8.36 34.32 4.06
N LYS A 125 -7.06 34.63 3.97
CA LYS A 125 -6.57 35.87 3.35
C LYS A 125 -6.84 35.89 1.85
N LYS A 126 -6.48 34.84 1.12
CA LYS A 126 -6.70 34.75 -0.33
C LYS A 126 -8.18 34.78 -0.70
N ILE A 127 -9.03 34.10 0.07
CA ILE A 127 -10.49 34.15 -0.12
C ILE A 127 -11.03 35.56 0.11
N LYS A 128 -10.57 36.27 1.14
CA LYS A 128 -10.99 37.65 1.39
C LYS A 128 -10.51 38.63 0.30
N ASP A 129 -9.32 38.42 -0.24
CA ASP A 129 -8.70 39.35 -1.18
C ASP A 129 -9.13 39.14 -2.65
N ASP A 130 -9.58 37.95 -3.06
CA ASP A 130 -9.72 37.52 -4.48
C ASP A 130 -10.92 36.57 -4.71
N THR A 131 -12.14 36.95 -4.26
CA THR A 131 -13.37 36.14 -4.49
C THR A 131 -14.64 36.95 -4.78
N ASP A 132 -14.57 38.21 -5.24
CA ASP A 132 -15.70 39.07 -5.69
C ASP A 132 -17.07 38.75 -5.05
N ASP A 133 -17.11 38.74 -3.72
CA ASP A 133 -18.32 38.48 -2.93
C ASP A 133 -18.96 37.07 -3.08
N ARG A 134 -18.32 36.09 -3.73
CA ARG A 134 -18.79 34.70 -3.88
C ARG A 134 -19.13 34.02 -2.55
N TYR A 135 -18.37 34.31 -1.50
CA TYR A 135 -18.51 33.71 -0.18
C TYR A 135 -18.98 34.74 0.86
N VAL A 136 -19.69 34.29 1.90
CA VAL A 136 -20.20 35.17 2.96
C VAL A 136 -19.06 35.64 3.89
N GLU A 137 -18.74 36.94 3.84
CA GLU A 137 -17.70 37.55 4.69
C GLU A 137 -18.05 37.63 6.19
N VAL A 138 -19.34 37.77 6.53
CA VAL A 138 -19.78 38.15 7.89
C VAL A 138 -19.77 36.94 8.82
N GLY A 139 -18.91 36.98 9.84
CA GLY A 139 -18.92 35.95 10.89
C GLY A 139 -18.46 34.57 10.40
N GLY A 140 -17.61 34.50 9.37
CA GLY A 140 -16.91 33.29 8.94
C GLY A 140 -15.86 32.80 9.95
N THR A 141 -16.28 32.67 11.22
CA THR A 141 -15.40 32.46 12.36
C THR A 141 -15.13 31.00 12.68
N ASP A 142 -15.81 30.05 12.04
CA ASP A 142 -15.71 28.62 12.39
C ASP A 142 -15.39 27.71 11.17
N ALA A 143 -15.40 28.23 9.94
CA ALA A 143 -15.17 27.42 8.73
C ALA A 143 -13.72 26.91 8.58
N VAL A 144 -12.74 27.68 9.09
CA VAL A 144 -11.31 27.46 8.88
C VAL A 144 -10.56 27.95 10.13
N LYS A 145 -10.75 27.27 11.27
CA LYS A 145 -10.15 27.69 12.57
C LYS A 145 -9.72 26.56 13.51
N VAL A 146 -10.05 25.33 13.17
CA VAL A 146 -9.72 24.11 13.90
C VAL A 146 -9.57 23.01 12.86
N GLU A 147 -8.73 22.01 13.10
CA GLU A 147 -8.47 20.93 12.14
C GLU A 147 -9.73 20.18 11.71
N SER A 148 -10.68 20.00 12.63
CA SER A 148 -11.99 19.40 12.32
C SER A 148 -12.83 20.18 11.29
N ALA A 149 -12.48 21.44 10.99
CA ALA A 149 -13.09 22.25 9.93
C ALA A 149 -12.26 22.28 8.63
N MET A 150 -11.04 21.74 8.66
CA MET A 150 -10.11 21.58 7.53
C MET A 150 -9.41 20.21 7.55
N PRO A 151 -10.14 19.07 7.54
CA PRO A 151 -9.52 17.75 7.53
C PRO A 151 -8.56 17.58 6.34
N GLN A 152 -7.43 16.91 6.58
CA GLN A 152 -6.49 16.52 5.54
C GLN A 152 -7.16 15.54 4.56
N ILE A 153 -6.90 15.75 3.27
CA ILE A 153 -7.34 14.88 2.19
C ILE A 153 -6.45 13.63 2.17
N PRO A 154 -7.01 12.41 2.34
CA PRO A 154 -6.25 11.17 2.24
C PRO A 154 -5.51 11.08 0.91
N GLY A 155 -4.27 10.59 0.92
CA GLY A 155 -3.45 10.43 -0.28
C GLY A 155 -2.48 9.26 -0.15
N GLY A 156 -1.64 9.07 -1.16
CA GLY A 156 -0.48 8.19 -1.05
C GLY A 156 0.40 8.59 0.15
N LYS A 157 1.13 7.63 0.71
CA LYS A 157 2.07 7.91 1.80
C LYS A 157 3.13 8.90 1.27
N TYR A 158 3.60 9.83 2.10
CA TYR A 158 4.52 10.91 1.68
C TYR A 158 3.95 11.92 0.64
N ALA A 159 2.63 12.06 0.48
CA ALA A 159 2.04 13.08 -0.38
C ALA A 159 2.12 14.51 0.22
N GLU A 160 2.10 15.54 -0.64
CA GLU A 160 1.90 16.93 -0.21
C GLU A 160 0.54 17.08 0.49
N ASN A 161 0.53 17.71 1.67
CA ASN A 161 -0.70 17.94 2.43
C ASN A 161 -1.64 18.88 1.67
N TRP A 162 -2.89 18.42 1.53
CA TRP A 162 -4.03 19.20 1.05
C TRP A 162 -5.16 19.03 2.05
N TYR A 163 -5.97 20.06 2.24
CA TYR A 163 -7.05 20.10 3.22
C TYR A 163 -8.38 20.42 2.54
N ALA A 164 -9.47 19.84 3.04
CA ALA A 164 -10.82 20.06 2.54
C ALA A 164 -11.65 20.88 3.54
N THR A 165 -12.39 21.87 3.05
CA THR A 165 -13.30 22.70 3.86
C THR A 165 -14.50 23.15 3.04
N THR A 166 -15.41 23.91 3.66
CA THR A 166 -16.58 24.47 2.99
C THR A 166 -16.78 25.95 3.30
N TYR A 167 -17.25 26.70 2.31
CA TYR A 167 -17.62 28.11 2.45
C TYR A 167 -19.08 28.31 2.02
N VAL A 168 -19.83 29.11 2.78
CA VAL A 168 -21.21 29.45 2.43
C VAL A 168 -21.23 30.43 1.26
N GLN A 169 -21.92 30.07 0.18
CA GLN A 169 -22.10 30.94 -0.99
C GLN A 169 -22.93 32.17 -0.63
N LYS A 170 -22.56 33.35 -1.16
CA LYS A 170 -23.36 34.58 -1.02
C LYS A 170 -24.45 34.60 -2.10
N ILE A 171 -25.71 34.78 -1.71
CA ILE A 171 -26.85 34.86 -2.64
C ILE A 171 -27.35 36.31 -2.79
N GLY A 172 -26.47 37.19 -3.28
CA GLY A 172 -26.77 38.57 -3.69
C GLY A 172 -27.33 39.54 -2.62
N GLU A 173 -27.43 40.82 -2.95
CA GLU A 173 -27.91 41.86 -2.01
C GLU A 173 -29.41 41.79 -1.66
N LYS A 174 -30.18 40.89 -2.30
CA LYS A 174 -31.65 40.80 -2.11
C LYS A 174 -32.10 39.73 -1.12
N ALA A 175 -31.20 38.89 -0.61
CA ALA A 175 -31.49 37.99 0.51
C ALA A 175 -31.56 38.79 1.82
N ASN A 176 -32.68 39.48 2.02
CA ASN A 176 -32.96 40.21 3.25
C ASN A 176 -33.05 39.21 4.41
N SER A 177 -32.07 39.21 5.32
CA SER A 177 -31.82 38.16 6.33
C SER A 177 -32.88 37.99 7.42
N ASN A 178 -34.08 38.52 7.21
CA ASN A 178 -35.27 38.35 8.04
C ASN A 178 -36.24 37.29 7.48
N ASP A 179 -36.01 36.75 6.27
CA ASP A 179 -36.71 35.58 5.76
C ASP A 179 -35.84 34.34 5.97
N GLY A 180 -36.02 33.66 7.12
CA GLY A 180 -35.22 32.52 7.56
C GLY A 180 -35.52 31.22 6.81
N SER A 181 -35.67 31.27 5.49
CA SER A 181 -36.17 30.18 4.64
C SER A 181 -35.23 29.76 3.49
N ILE A 182 -34.14 30.48 3.24
CA ILE A 182 -33.11 30.09 2.25
C ILE A 182 -31.78 29.89 2.98
N ALA A 183 -31.45 28.63 3.27
CA ALA A 183 -30.07 28.26 3.58
C ALA A 183 -29.26 28.33 2.27
N ALA A 184 -28.25 29.19 2.22
CA ALA A 184 -27.35 29.25 1.09
C ALA A 184 -26.47 27.98 1.04
N PRO A 185 -26.13 27.46 -0.15
CA PRO A 185 -25.36 26.23 -0.27
C PRO A 185 -23.94 26.44 0.28
N ALA A 186 -23.42 25.39 0.91
CA ALA A 186 -22.00 25.30 1.23
C ALA A 186 -21.26 24.78 -0.02
N LEU A 187 -20.25 25.50 -0.46
CA LEU A 187 -19.36 25.13 -1.55
C LEU A 187 -18.09 24.50 -0.99
N ASN A 188 -17.67 23.39 -1.59
CA ASN A 188 -16.45 22.68 -1.22
C ASN A 188 -15.22 23.42 -1.75
N VAL A 189 -14.24 23.63 -0.86
CA VAL A 189 -12.96 24.28 -1.18
C VAL A 189 -11.83 23.38 -0.73
N PHE A 190 -10.87 23.11 -1.61
CA PHE A 190 -9.65 22.37 -1.28
C PHE A 190 -8.44 23.31 -1.34
N THR A 191 -7.50 23.18 -0.42
CA THR A 191 -6.30 24.03 -0.35
C THR A 191 -5.02 23.23 -0.09
N ASP A 192 -3.90 23.71 -0.62
CA ASP A 192 -2.56 23.29 -0.20
C ASP A 192 -2.12 23.98 1.11
N THR A 193 -0.95 23.56 1.63
CA THR A 193 -0.29 24.15 2.82
C THR A 193 0.04 25.64 2.70
N LYS A 194 0.00 26.20 1.49
CA LYS A 194 0.34 27.60 1.18
C LYS A 194 -0.93 28.44 0.98
N GLY A 195 -2.11 27.88 1.24
CA GLY A 195 -3.41 28.51 1.02
C GLY A 195 -3.81 28.65 -0.47
N ASN A 196 -3.10 28.03 -1.41
CA ASN A 196 -3.55 27.99 -2.82
C ASN A 196 -4.74 27.04 -2.90
N TYR A 197 -5.87 27.54 -3.39
CA TYR A 197 -7.14 26.84 -3.26
C TYR A 197 -7.86 26.64 -4.59
N ILE A 198 -8.80 25.72 -4.60
CA ILE A 198 -9.78 25.51 -5.67
C ILE A 198 -11.18 25.45 -5.08
N ASP A 199 -12.11 26.22 -5.64
CA ASP A 199 -13.53 25.90 -5.63
C ASP A 199 -13.70 24.58 -6.40
N ALA A 200 -14.19 23.55 -5.70
CA ALA A 200 -14.33 22.20 -6.23
C ALA A 200 -15.70 21.94 -6.87
N ASP A 201 -16.69 22.84 -6.68
CA ASP A 201 -18.08 22.63 -7.06
C ASP A 201 -18.47 23.38 -8.34
N TYR A 202 -17.72 24.39 -8.76
CA TYR A 202 -17.99 25.10 -10.00
C TYR A 202 -17.80 24.23 -11.24
N ASN A 203 -16.60 23.69 -11.47
CA ASN A 203 -16.26 22.98 -12.70
C ASN A 203 -16.74 21.51 -12.66
N LEU A 204 -17.58 21.12 -13.62
CA LEU A 204 -18.16 19.77 -13.72
C LEU A 204 -17.44 18.89 -14.76
N GLY A 205 -16.48 19.44 -15.50
CA GLY A 205 -15.95 18.83 -16.70
C GLY A 205 -16.93 19.01 -17.86
N LYS A 206 -17.48 17.91 -18.38
CA LYS A 206 -18.45 17.92 -19.48
C LYS A 206 -19.56 16.92 -19.25
N ILE A 207 -20.76 17.42 -19.00
CA ILE A 207 -21.97 16.61 -18.82
C ILE A 207 -22.95 16.92 -19.95
N LYS A 208 -23.09 15.99 -20.91
CA LYS A 208 -24.05 16.13 -22.01
C LYS A 208 -25.45 15.75 -21.53
N VAL A 209 -26.41 16.64 -21.65
CA VAL A 209 -27.81 16.38 -21.28
C VAL A 209 -28.67 16.46 -22.54
N THR A 210 -29.45 15.42 -22.82
CA THR A 210 -30.46 15.42 -23.89
C THR A 210 -31.85 15.44 -23.28
N THR A 211 -32.63 16.44 -23.67
CA THR A 211 -34.02 16.62 -23.22
C THR A 211 -34.98 16.51 -24.41
N THR A 212 -36.21 16.08 -24.12
CA THR A 212 -37.25 15.81 -25.12
C THR A 212 -38.63 16.33 -24.74
N THR A 213 -39.41 16.57 -25.79
CA THR A 213 -40.86 16.79 -25.75
C THR A 213 -41.48 16.00 -26.92
N SER A 214 -42.81 16.05 -27.07
CA SER A 214 -43.50 15.44 -28.23
C SER A 214 -43.16 16.08 -29.58
N SER A 215 -42.48 17.24 -29.63
CA SER A 215 -42.20 17.99 -30.85
C SER A 215 -40.73 18.41 -31.05
N ALA A 216 -39.88 18.25 -30.04
CA ALA A 216 -38.47 18.68 -30.09
C ALA A 216 -37.56 17.83 -29.19
N THR A 217 -36.31 17.68 -29.63
CA THR A 217 -35.18 17.12 -28.87
C THR A 217 -34.07 18.16 -28.86
N LYS A 218 -33.39 18.35 -27.72
CA LYS A 218 -32.26 19.28 -27.57
C LYS A 218 -31.17 18.61 -26.74
N THR A 219 -29.94 18.66 -27.22
CA THR A 219 -28.74 18.25 -26.46
C THR A 219 -27.91 19.49 -26.14
N VAL A 220 -27.45 19.60 -24.90
CA VAL A 220 -26.52 20.63 -24.40
C VAL A 220 -25.34 19.97 -23.69
N THR A 221 -24.22 20.67 -23.57
CA THR A 221 -23.10 20.27 -22.70
C THR A 221 -23.04 21.26 -21.55
N VAL A 222 -23.27 20.76 -20.34
CA VAL A 222 -23.14 21.51 -19.10
C VAL A 222 -21.71 21.35 -18.61
N GLU A 223 -21.02 22.47 -18.37
CA GLU A 223 -19.61 22.48 -17.99
C GLU A 223 -19.39 23.01 -16.56
N ASN A 224 -20.37 23.72 -15.98
CA ASN A 224 -20.31 24.22 -14.61
C ASN A 224 -21.68 24.27 -13.91
N THR A 225 -21.68 24.60 -12.60
CA THR A 225 -22.89 24.64 -11.73
C THR A 225 -23.60 25.99 -11.65
N ASN A 226 -23.02 27.10 -12.14
CA ASN A 226 -23.68 28.41 -12.15
C ASN A 226 -24.55 28.60 -13.40
N ASP A 227 -24.11 28.08 -14.56
CA ASP A 227 -24.74 28.35 -15.85
C ASP A 227 -26.03 27.57 -16.06
N THR A 228 -26.92 28.16 -16.87
CA THR A 228 -28.19 27.56 -17.30
C THR A 228 -28.18 27.34 -18.80
N TYR A 229 -28.86 26.29 -19.28
CA TYR A 229 -28.79 25.89 -20.69
C TYR A 229 -30.17 25.56 -21.27
N ASP A 230 -30.34 25.74 -22.58
CA ASP A 230 -31.58 25.38 -23.29
C ASP A 230 -32.00 23.91 -23.09
N SER A 231 -33.25 23.68 -22.70
CA SER A 231 -33.93 22.38 -22.86
C SER A 231 -34.73 22.34 -24.17
N ALA A 232 -35.36 21.20 -24.46
CA ALA A 232 -36.31 21.10 -25.57
C ALA A 232 -37.49 22.08 -25.36
N ASN A 233 -37.66 23.03 -26.28
CA ASN A 233 -38.70 24.07 -26.27
C ASN A 233 -38.68 25.08 -25.09
N ALA A 234 -37.66 25.12 -24.22
CA ALA A 234 -37.53 26.14 -23.19
C ALA A 234 -36.05 26.57 -22.97
N ALA A 235 -35.80 27.88 -22.93
CA ALA A 235 -34.47 28.44 -22.72
C ALA A 235 -34.09 28.49 -21.24
N ASP A 236 -32.79 28.34 -20.94
CA ASP A 236 -32.20 28.53 -19.61
C ASP A 236 -32.75 27.58 -18.52
N LYS A 237 -33.08 26.32 -18.90
CA LYS A 237 -33.81 25.36 -18.05
C LYS A 237 -33.04 24.12 -17.62
N VAL A 238 -31.97 23.75 -18.30
CA VAL A 238 -31.10 22.65 -17.88
C VAL A 238 -30.06 23.20 -16.91
N THR A 239 -29.97 22.59 -15.73
CA THR A 239 -28.93 22.85 -14.73
C THR A 239 -28.38 21.54 -14.18
N VAL A 240 -27.17 21.60 -13.64
CA VAL A 240 -26.55 20.47 -12.93
C VAL A 240 -25.95 20.99 -11.62
N SER A 241 -26.13 20.23 -10.54
CA SER A 241 -25.52 20.48 -9.23
C SER A 241 -24.79 19.24 -8.74
N VAL A 242 -23.74 19.44 -7.93
CA VAL A 242 -23.03 18.35 -7.23
C VAL A 242 -23.18 18.51 -5.72
N ALA A 243 -23.23 17.38 -5.01
CA ALA A 243 -23.14 17.33 -3.55
C ALA A 243 -22.10 16.28 -3.16
N GLN A 244 -21.12 16.64 -2.33
CA GLN A 244 -20.06 15.73 -1.93
C GLN A 244 -20.56 14.64 -0.96
N ILE A 245 -20.12 13.40 -1.19
CA ILE A 245 -20.44 12.24 -0.36
C ILE A 245 -19.25 12.00 0.58
N GLY A 246 -19.38 12.42 1.84
CA GLY A 246 -18.30 12.31 2.83
C GLY A 246 -17.12 13.25 2.54
N GLN A 247 -15.91 12.81 2.91
CA GLN A 247 -14.67 13.50 2.58
C GLN A 247 -14.16 13.10 1.18
N PRO A 248 -13.25 13.88 0.56
CA PRO A 248 -12.48 13.40 -0.58
C PRO A 248 -11.78 12.08 -0.23
N VAL A 249 -11.75 11.14 -1.18
CA VAL A 249 -11.38 9.74 -0.91
C VAL A 249 -9.91 9.47 -1.09
N ALA A 250 -9.25 10.17 -2.01
CA ALA A 250 -7.82 10.02 -2.31
C ALA A 250 -7.27 11.27 -3.00
N GLN A 251 -5.94 11.37 -3.09
CA GLN A 251 -5.24 12.30 -3.96
C GLN A 251 -3.97 11.64 -4.53
N ASP A 252 -3.59 12.08 -5.73
CA ASP A 252 -2.27 11.85 -6.32
C ASP A 252 -1.50 13.18 -6.43
N LYS A 253 -0.37 13.18 -7.14
CA LYS A 253 0.45 14.38 -7.34
C LYS A 253 -0.30 15.56 -7.96
N ASP A 254 -1.16 15.30 -8.94
CA ASP A 254 -1.79 16.31 -9.81
C ASP A 254 -3.30 16.46 -9.55
N TYR A 255 -3.94 15.48 -8.91
CA TYR A 255 -5.39 15.38 -8.78
C TYR A 255 -5.88 15.02 -7.37
N ILE A 256 -7.05 15.54 -7.02
CA ILE A 256 -7.87 15.13 -5.88
C ILE A 256 -9.06 14.33 -6.40
N TYR A 257 -9.44 13.29 -5.66
CA TYR A 257 -10.54 12.38 -6.00
C TYR A 257 -11.62 12.46 -4.93
N ARG A 258 -12.86 12.70 -5.35
CA ARG A 258 -14.01 12.75 -4.43
C ARG A 258 -15.23 12.05 -5.02
N LEU A 259 -16.10 11.57 -4.14
CA LEU A 259 -17.41 11.03 -4.50
C LEU A 259 -18.46 12.13 -4.42
N VAL A 260 -19.37 12.17 -5.39
CA VAL A 260 -20.48 13.14 -5.44
C VAL A 260 -21.78 12.49 -5.88
N ASP A 261 -22.90 13.03 -5.39
CA ASP A 261 -24.20 12.91 -6.06
C ASP A 261 -24.33 14.05 -7.09
N VAL A 262 -24.38 13.69 -8.37
CA VAL A 262 -24.64 14.62 -9.48
C VAL A 262 -26.13 14.65 -9.74
N THR A 263 -26.76 15.83 -9.70
CA THR A 263 -28.20 16.00 -9.98
C THR A 263 -28.41 16.89 -11.19
N VAL A 264 -29.10 16.37 -12.21
CA VAL A 264 -29.49 17.07 -13.44
C VAL A 264 -30.97 17.45 -13.35
N LYS A 265 -31.30 18.72 -13.61
CA LYS A 265 -32.68 19.22 -13.65
C LYS A 265 -33.02 19.86 -15.00
N ALA A 266 -34.28 19.75 -15.42
CA ALA A 266 -34.81 20.37 -16.64
C ALA A 266 -36.32 20.65 -16.56
N ASP A 267 -36.83 21.63 -17.33
CA ASP A 267 -38.29 21.86 -17.49
C ASP A 267 -38.98 20.79 -18.37
N THR A 268 -38.22 19.92 -19.03
CA THR A 268 -38.73 18.87 -19.94
C THR A 268 -38.03 17.53 -19.71
N THR A 269 -38.59 16.43 -20.25
CA THR A 269 -38.11 15.07 -20.00
C THR A 269 -36.63 14.90 -20.32
N ILE A 270 -35.83 14.47 -19.35
CA ILE A 270 -34.42 14.08 -19.54
C ILE A 270 -34.41 12.69 -20.17
N GLU A 271 -33.99 12.60 -21.43
CA GLU A 271 -33.92 11.35 -22.19
C GLU A 271 -32.56 10.66 -22.00
N LYS A 272 -31.47 11.44 -22.00
CA LYS A 272 -30.10 10.92 -21.93
C LYS A 272 -29.19 11.82 -21.12
N ILE A 273 -28.27 11.21 -20.38
CA ILE A 273 -27.13 11.88 -19.75
C ILE A 273 -25.87 11.19 -20.29
N ASN A 274 -24.93 11.98 -20.78
CA ASN A 274 -23.68 11.52 -21.40
C ASN A 274 -23.88 10.43 -22.47
N ASN A 275 -24.90 10.60 -23.32
CA ASN A 275 -25.35 9.65 -24.37
C ASN A 275 -25.96 8.33 -23.87
N VAL A 276 -25.86 7.99 -22.58
CA VAL A 276 -26.56 6.86 -21.97
C VAL A 276 -28.03 7.20 -21.75
N THR A 277 -28.92 6.23 -21.98
CA THR A 277 -30.38 6.45 -21.90
C THR A 277 -30.86 6.39 -20.44
N VAL A 278 -31.65 7.38 -20.04
CA VAL A 278 -32.30 7.40 -18.73
C VAL A 278 -33.56 6.55 -18.79
N ASP A 279 -33.53 5.35 -18.20
CA ASP A 279 -34.64 4.41 -18.19
C ASP A 279 -35.14 4.14 -16.75
N PRO A 280 -36.27 4.72 -16.32
CA PRO A 280 -36.81 4.53 -14.97
C PRO A 280 -37.34 3.11 -14.71
N THR A 281 -37.33 2.22 -15.71
CA THR A 281 -37.75 0.82 -15.56
C THR A 281 -36.59 -0.14 -15.26
N LYS A 282 -35.35 0.35 -15.30
CA LYS A 282 -34.13 -0.43 -15.03
C LYS A 282 -33.45 -0.03 -13.72
N ALA A 283 -32.62 -0.92 -13.19
CA ALA A 283 -31.86 -0.72 -11.96
C ALA A 283 -30.45 -0.17 -12.25
N ASP A 284 -30.36 0.80 -13.16
CA ASP A 284 -29.11 1.36 -13.70
C ASP A 284 -28.57 2.51 -12.82
N VAL A 285 -27.47 3.15 -13.20
CA VAL A 285 -26.79 4.20 -12.41
C VAL A 285 -27.65 5.44 -12.15
N PHE A 286 -28.61 5.74 -13.04
CA PHE A 286 -29.49 6.89 -12.93
C PHE A 286 -30.68 6.64 -12.00
N THR A 287 -30.74 7.39 -10.91
CA THR A 287 -31.90 7.48 -10.03
C THR A 287 -32.85 8.56 -10.56
N VAL A 288 -33.97 8.15 -11.13
CA VAL A 288 -34.98 9.05 -11.69
C VAL A 288 -35.92 9.53 -10.59
N VAL A 289 -35.71 10.75 -10.08
CA VAL A 289 -36.59 11.39 -9.08
C VAL A 289 -37.90 11.84 -9.73
N SER A 290 -37.82 12.35 -10.96
CA SER A 290 -38.94 12.58 -11.86
C SER A 290 -38.46 12.55 -13.30
N ALA A 291 -39.37 12.63 -14.29
CA ALA A 291 -38.97 12.78 -15.70
C ALA A 291 -38.06 13.99 -15.96
N ASN A 292 -38.04 14.95 -15.03
CA ASN A 292 -37.41 16.25 -15.10
C ASN A 292 -36.18 16.38 -14.16
N GLU A 293 -35.92 15.37 -13.33
CA GLU A 293 -34.88 15.41 -12.29
C GLU A 293 -34.26 14.02 -12.12
N VAL A 294 -32.96 13.91 -12.39
CA VAL A 294 -32.21 12.65 -12.40
C VAL A 294 -30.92 12.84 -11.61
N THR A 295 -30.66 11.95 -10.67
CA THR A 295 -29.45 11.94 -9.84
C THR A 295 -28.64 10.68 -10.10
N TYR A 296 -27.31 10.78 -10.10
CA TYR A 296 -26.42 9.63 -10.16
C TYR A 296 -25.15 9.87 -9.34
N LYS A 297 -24.56 8.80 -8.82
CA LYS A 297 -23.28 8.87 -8.11
C LYS A 297 -22.12 8.90 -9.10
N ALA A 298 -21.11 9.70 -8.79
CA ALA A 298 -19.92 9.82 -9.60
C ALA A 298 -18.66 9.99 -8.75
N LEU A 299 -17.54 9.53 -9.29
CA LEU A 299 -16.20 9.94 -8.88
C LEU A 299 -15.78 11.16 -9.71
N GLN A 300 -15.39 12.25 -9.05
CA GLN A 300 -14.74 13.38 -9.71
C GLN A 300 -13.22 13.31 -9.53
N LYS A 301 -12.49 13.32 -10.65
CA LYS A 301 -11.05 13.57 -10.72
C LYS A 301 -10.83 15.06 -10.96
N ILE A 302 -10.30 15.77 -9.96
CA ILE A 302 -10.23 17.24 -9.89
C ILE A 302 -8.77 17.68 -9.92
N SER A 303 -8.38 18.48 -10.91
CA SER A 303 -7.03 19.03 -11.03
C SER A 303 -6.68 19.97 -9.89
N LYS A 304 -5.55 19.73 -9.21
CA LYS A 304 -4.93 20.65 -8.24
C LYS A 304 -4.48 21.96 -8.90
N ALA A 305 -4.11 21.93 -10.18
CA ALA A 305 -3.83 23.13 -10.95
C ALA A 305 -5.12 23.95 -11.18
N GLN A 306 -5.04 25.26 -10.96
CA GLN A 306 -6.13 26.22 -11.16
C GLN A 306 -6.37 26.54 -12.65
N ALA A 307 -7.61 26.91 -12.98
CA ALA A 307 -7.95 27.51 -14.27
C ALA A 307 -7.26 28.88 -14.46
N SER A 308 -7.18 29.36 -15.71
CA SER A 308 -6.72 30.73 -16.00
C SER A 308 -7.74 31.78 -15.59
N ASP A 309 -9.01 31.39 -15.65
CA ASP A 309 -10.17 32.21 -15.42
C ASP A 309 -10.70 31.91 -14.01
N ASP A 310 -11.62 32.73 -13.53
CA ASP A 310 -12.26 32.58 -12.22
C ASP A 310 -13.78 32.48 -12.34
N VAL A 311 -14.41 32.14 -11.23
CA VAL A 311 -15.85 32.23 -11.05
C VAL A 311 -16.12 33.17 -9.89
N ASP A 312 -16.69 34.34 -10.17
CA ASP A 312 -16.89 35.39 -9.19
C ASP A 312 -15.57 35.67 -8.41
N GLY A 313 -14.46 35.93 -9.12
CA GLY A 313 -13.12 36.12 -8.55
C GLY A 313 -12.41 34.83 -8.09
N ALA A 314 -13.17 33.86 -7.57
CA ALA A 314 -12.63 32.65 -6.97
C ALA A 314 -11.99 31.69 -7.99
N LYS A 315 -10.83 31.15 -7.63
CA LYS A 315 -10.13 30.15 -8.46
C LYS A 315 -10.76 28.78 -8.31
N TYR A 316 -10.91 28.09 -9.45
CA TYR A 316 -11.47 26.75 -9.54
C TYR A 316 -10.52 25.80 -10.30
N ALA A 317 -10.76 24.50 -10.21
CA ALA A 317 -9.91 23.48 -10.84
C ALA A 317 -9.86 23.60 -12.37
N LYS A 318 -8.66 23.54 -12.96
CA LYS A 318 -8.43 23.66 -14.41
C LYS A 318 -9.16 22.63 -15.24
N THR A 319 -9.21 21.40 -14.75
CA THR A 319 -9.93 20.29 -15.38
C THR A 319 -10.59 19.45 -14.31
N VAL A 320 -11.86 19.12 -14.53
CA VAL A 320 -12.59 18.10 -13.78
C VAL A 320 -13.05 17.04 -14.76
N THR A 321 -13.02 15.78 -14.37
CA THR A 321 -13.69 14.69 -15.09
C THR A 321 -14.60 13.94 -14.13
N THR A 322 -15.87 13.79 -14.51
CA THR A 322 -16.93 13.24 -13.67
C THR A 322 -17.30 11.85 -14.19
N TYR A 323 -16.74 10.81 -13.58
CA TYR A 323 -16.96 9.40 -13.93
C TYR A 323 -18.18 8.87 -13.18
N ALA A 324 -19.21 8.41 -13.88
CA ALA A 324 -20.35 7.75 -13.24
C ALA A 324 -19.88 6.44 -12.55
N LEU A 325 -20.46 6.11 -11.40
CA LEU A 325 -20.22 4.84 -10.71
C LEU A 325 -20.97 3.70 -11.43
N SER A 326 -20.50 3.36 -12.63
CA SER A 326 -21.13 2.40 -13.54
C SER A 326 -20.14 1.80 -14.52
N ASP A 327 -20.56 0.71 -15.18
CA ASP A 327 -19.97 0.25 -16.44
C ASP A 327 -20.25 1.20 -17.61
N GLU A 328 -19.77 0.86 -18.81
CA GLU A 328 -19.94 1.57 -20.08
C GLU A 328 -21.39 1.73 -20.56
N ASP A 329 -22.28 0.82 -20.21
CA ASP A 329 -23.71 0.88 -20.54
C ASP A 329 -24.49 1.73 -19.52
N GLY A 330 -23.86 2.15 -18.42
CA GLY A 330 -24.50 2.81 -17.29
C GLY A 330 -25.15 1.87 -16.28
N LYS A 331 -24.83 0.56 -16.29
CA LYS A 331 -25.25 -0.37 -15.24
C LYS A 331 -24.40 -0.15 -14.00
N LYS A 332 -24.99 -0.38 -12.82
CA LYS A 332 -24.26 -0.25 -11.55
C LYS A 332 -23.13 -1.26 -11.43
N LEU A 333 -22.03 -0.84 -10.80
CA LEU A 333 -20.90 -1.69 -10.41
C LEU A 333 -21.32 -2.75 -9.36
N GLY A 334 -20.47 -3.76 -9.15
CA GLY A 334 -20.77 -4.90 -8.29
C GLY A 334 -20.64 -4.61 -6.79
N GLY A 335 -21.75 -4.64 -6.05
CA GLY A 335 -21.78 -4.46 -4.59
C GLY A 335 -21.84 -2.98 -4.17
N ASP A 336 -21.44 -2.67 -2.94
CA ASP A 336 -21.34 -1.28 -2.45
C ASP A 336 -20.07 -0.57 -2.95
N ALA A 337 -19.63 -0.92 -4.16
CA ALA A 337 -18.40 -0.47 -4.82
C ALA A 337 -18.26 1.06 -4.77
N LEU A 338 -17.24 1.53 -4.06
CA LEU A 338 -16.91 2.94 -3.86
C LEU A 338 -17.94 3.75 -3.05
N VAL A 339 -18.83 3.13 -2.27
CA VAL A 339 -19.68 3.84 -1.28
C VAL A 339 -19.17 3.53 0.12
N ASN A 340 -18.58 4.54 0.76
CA ASN A 340 -17.88 4.43 2.05
C ASN A 340 -18.76 3.79 3.16
N ASP A 341 -18.43 2.56 3.54
CA ASP A 341 -19.04 1.77 4.63
C ASP A 341 -18.46 2.11 6.02
N GLY A 342 -17.50 3.03 6.07
CA GLY A 342 -16.69 3.39 7.24
C GLY A 342 -15.31 2.75 7.27
N ASN A 343 -15.08 1.66 6.52
CA ASN A 343 -13.85 0.86 6.57
C ASN A 343 -13.06 0.89 5.26
N THR A 344 -13.72 1.21 4.15
CA THR A 344 -13.10 1.27 2.82
C THR A 344 -12.13 2.46 2.72
N LYS A 345 -10.86 2.16 2.55
CA LYS A 345 -9.77 3.09 2.21
C LYS A 345 -9.56 3.13 0.70
N PHE A 346 -8.92 4.19 0.22
CA PHE A 346 -8.66 4.39 -1.20
C PHE A 346 -7.23 4.86 -1.44
N THR A 347 -6.64 4.43 -2.55
CA THR A 347 -5.35 4.91 -3.06
C THR A 347 -5.40 5.00 -4.58
N ILE A 348 -4.43 5.68 -5.20
CA ILE A 348 -4.35 5.87 -6.65
C ILE A 348 -3.04 5.24 -7.14
N ALA A 349 -3.13 4.18 -7.93
CA ALA A 349 -1.98 3.44 -8.46
C ALA A 349 -2.17 3.19 -9.97
N ASP A 350 -1.12 3.40 -10.77
CA ASP A 350 -1.15 3.26 -12.24
C ASP A 350 -2.34 3.97 -12.94
N GLY A 351 -2.78 5.11 -12.37
CA GLY A 351 -3.94 5.87 -12.85
C GLY A 351 -5.31 5.21 -12.61
N LYS A 352 -5.36 4.06 -11.93
CA LYS A 352 -6.58 3.44 -11.40
C LYS A 352 -6.89 3.95 -9.99
N VAL A 353 -8.15 3.87 -9.58
CA VAL A 353 -8.54 3.98 -8.17
C VAL A 353 -8.50 2.58 -7.58
N ILE A 354 -7.85 2.41 -6.44
CA ILE A 354 -7.82 1.15 -5.69
C ILE A 354 -8.65 1.36 -4.42
N ALA A 355 -9.69 0.57 -4.23
CA ALA A 355 -10.45 0.51 -2.98
C ALA A 355 -10.03 -0.73 -2.19
N TYR A 356 -9.74 -0.57 -0.91
CA TYR A 356 -9.23 -1.65 -0.07
C TYR A 356 -9.64 -1.49 1.40
N ASN A 357 -9.44 -2.53 2.22
CA ASN A 357 -9.61 -2.46 3.66
C ASN A 357 -8.27 -2.71 4.40
N THR A 358 -8.20 -2.31 5.67
CA THR A 358 -7.04 -2.59 6.56
C THR A 358 -7.46 -3.09 7.94
N THR A 359 -8.76 -3.38 8.13
CA THR A 359 -9.33 -3.78 9.41
C THR A 359 -10.16 -5.03 9.19
N ILE A 360 -9.85 -6.09 9.93
CA ILE A 360 -10.42 -7.40 9.69
C ILE A 360 -11.76 -7.56 10.41
N ASN A 361 -12.85 -7.28 9.68
CA ASN A 361 -14.21 -7.63 10.10
C ASN A 361 -14.56 -9.11 9.82
N SER A 362 -13.75 -9.86 9.05
CA SER A 362 -14.16 -11.15 8.45
C SER A 362 -13.06 -12.21 8.26
N GLY A 363 -11.85 -11.99 8.78
CA GLY A 363 -10.64 -12.79 8.50
C GLY A 363 -9.90 -12.43 7.20
N LYS A 364 -10.32 -11.38 6.47
CA LYS A 364 -9.86 -11.12 5.09
C LYS A 364 -9.48 -9.68 4.78
N VAL A 365 -8.44 -9.53 3.97
CA VAL A 365 -8.13 -8.31 3.22
C VAL A 365 -8.84 -8.36 1.87
N THR A 366 -9.46 -7.25 1.48
CA THR A 366 -10.10 -7.09 0.16
C THR A 366 -9.48 -5.93 -0.59
N ALA A 367 -9.20 -6.10 -1.87
CA ALA A 367 -8.77 -5.03 -2.77
C ALA A 367 -9.50 -5.13 -4.11
N ARG A 368 -9.89 -3.99 -4.68
CA ARG A 368 -10.47 -3.91 -6.03
C ARG A 368 -9.99 -2.65 -6.74
N ALA A 369 -9.57 -2.81 -7.99
CA ALA A 369 -9.13 -1.71 -8.84
C ALA A 369 -10.24 -1.26 -9.81
N TYR A 370 -10.25 0.05 -10.11
CA TYR A 370 -11.19 0.67 -11.02
C TYR A 370 -10.42 1.53 -12.03
N SER A 371 -10.43 1.09 -13.29
CA SER A 371 -9.86 1.80 -14.42
C SER A 371 -10.77 2.97 -14.82
N LEU A 372 -10.21 4.18 -14.91
CA LEU A 372 -10.94 5.39 -15.30
C LEU A 372 -11.09 5.47 -16.83
N LYS A 373 -12.28 5.14 -17.37
CA LYS A 373 -12.50 5.01 -18.82
C LYS A 373 -13.44 6.08 -19.41
N THR A 374 -13.50 6.11 -20.73
CA THR A 374 -14.56 6.80 -21.47
C THR A 374 -14.89 6.08 -22.79
N ASP A 375 -16.17 5.98 -23.11
CA ASP A 375 -16.67 5.69 -24.46
C ASP A 375 -17.70 6.75 -24.87
N ASN A 376 -17.64 7.20 -26.13
CA ASN A 376 -18.57 8.16 -26.73
C ASN A 376 -18.85 9.45 -25.90
N GLY A 377 -17.96 9.82 -24.97
CA GLY A 377 -18.11 10.93 -24.04
C GLY A 377 -18.97 10.62 -22.80
N PHE A 378 -19.30 9.37 -22.53
CA PHE A 378 -19.60 8.87 -21.20
C PHE A 378 -18.29 8.55 -20.48
N TYR A 379 -18.18 8.96 -19.23
CA TYR A 379 -17.04 8.66 -18.36
C TYR A 379 -17.54 7.71 -17.28
N TYR A 380 -16.86 6.58 -17.13
CA TYR A 380 -17.32 5.44 -16.35
C TYR A 380 -16.14 4.71 -15.70
N LEU A 381 -16.45 3.72 -14.87
CA LEU A 381 -15.45 2.92 -14.18
C LEU A 381 -15.48 1.49 -14.73
N ASP A 382 -14.32 1.04 -15.19
CA ASP A 382 -14.10 -0.34 -15.63
C ASP A 382 -13.51 -1.09 -14.44
N GLU A 383 -14.33 -1.99 -13.89
CA GLU A 383 -14.14 -2.65 -12.60
C GLU A 383 -13.39 -3.98 -12.78
N GLU A 384 -12.23 -4.11 -12.14
CA GLU A 384 -11.47 -5.35 -12.11
C GLU A 384 -12.08 -6.33 -11.07
N ASP A 385 -11.75 -7.63 -11.16
CA ASP A 385 -12.22 -8.63 -10.20
C ASP A 385 -11.72 -8.35 -8.77
N GLU A 386 -12.49 -8.77 -7.76
CA GLU A 386 -12.18 -8.48 -6.36
C GLU A 386 -11.24 -9.51 -5.73
N SER A 387 -10.04 -9.07 -5.35
CA SER A 387 -9.11 -9.87 -4.56
C SER A 387 -9.60 -10.04 -3.12
N LYS A 388 -9.49 -11.26 -2.55
CA LYS A 388 -10.06 -11.65 -1.25
C LYS A 388 -9.18 -12.61 -0.46
N GLU A 389 -8.12 -12.06 0.08
CA GLU A 389 -7.05 -12.80 0.75
C GLU A 389 -7.39 -13.09 2.20
N ASP A 390 -7.17 -14.33 2.65
CA ASP A 390 -7.04 -14.62 4.09
C ASP A 390 -5.68 -14.09 4.55
N VAL A 391 -5.65 -13.38 5.68
CA VAL A 391 -4.42 -12.75 6.21
C VAL A 391 -4.42 -12.84 7.74
N GLU A 392 -3.26 -13.14 8.33
CA GLU A 392 -3.08 -13.06 9.78
C GLU A 392 -3.15 -11.60 10.28
N SER A 393 -3.53 -11.38 11.54
CA SER A 393 -3.76 -10.04 12.09
C SER A 393 -3.18 -9.86 13.48
N ASN A 394 -2.56 -8.71 13.73
CA ASN A 394 -2.15 -8.24 15.04
C ASN A 394 -3.28 -7.40 15.65
N ASP A 395 -3.93 -7.87 16.72
CA ASP A 395 -5.11 -7.25 17.35
C ASP A 395 -6.22 -6.75 16.39
N GLY A 396 -6.39 -7.42 15.25
CA GLY A 396 -7.40 -7.11 14.21
C GLY A 396 -6.95 -6.09 13.16
N VAL A 397 -5.72 -5.57 13.28
CA VAL A 397 -5.01 -4.78 12.28
C VAL A 397 -4.20 -5.72 11.38
N VAL A 398 -3.98 -5.29 10.14
CA VAL A 398 -3.17 -6.01 9.15
C VAL A 398 -2.07 -5.10 8.65
N ALA A 399 -0.86 -5.64 8.49
CA ALA A 399 0.23 -5.00 7.77
C ALA A 399 -0.10 -4.85 6.27
N VAL A 400 -0.93 -3.86 5.96
CA VAL A 400 -1.38 -3.45 4.62
C VAL A 400 -1.19 -1.95 4.47
N GLN A 401 -0.37 -1.52 3.51
CA GLN A 401 -0.01 -0.11 3.34
C GLN A 401 0.15 0.28 1.88
N ALA A 402 -0.21 1.53 1.55
CA ALA A 402 0.07 2.13 0.25
C ALA A 402 1.47 2.78 0.25
N ASP A 403 2.22 2.61 -0.84
CA ASP A 403 3.53 3.25 -1.05
C ASP A 403 3.41 4.71 -1.56
N VAL A 404 4.56 5.35 -1.83
CA VAL A 404 4.61 6.74 -2.35
C VAL A 404 3.95 6.92 -3.73
N ASP A 405 3.95 5.87 -4.54
CA ASP A 405 3.27 5.81 -5.84
C ASP A 405 1.83 5.27 -5.73
N GLY A 406 1.34 5.10 -4.49
CA GLY A 406 0.01 4.63 -4.15
C GLY A 406 -0.24 3.14 -4.34
N ASN A 407 0.76 2.34 -4.73
CA ASN A 407 0.58 0.89 -4.87
C ASN A 407 0.33 0.24 -3.51
N LEU A 408 -0.55 -0.76 -3.47
CA LEU A 408 -0.88 -1.46 -2.24
C LEU A 408 0.07 -2.64 -1.98
N TRP A 409 0.55 -2.73 -0.75
CA TRP A 409 1.43 -3.78 -0.25
C TRP A 409 0.80 -4.48 0.95
N ARG A 410 1.07 -5.79 1.12
CA ARG A 410 0.70 -6.54 2.32
C ARG A 410 1.81 -7.49 2.76
N LEU A 411 1.82 -7.81 4.05
CA LEU A 411 2.64 -8.84 4.66
C LEU A 411 1.75 -10.01 5.08
N ASP A 412 2.13 -11.24 4.73
CA ASP A 412 1.40 -12.46 5.11
C ASP A 412 2.29 -13.72 4.99
N GLY A 413 2.19 -14.64 5.94
CA GLY A 413 2.87 -15.96 5.89
C GLY A 413 4.40 -15.87 5.66
N GLY A 414 5.02 -14.79 6.12
CA GLY A 414 6.42 -14.44 5.86
C GLY A 414 6.75 -14.11 4.40
N TYR A 415 5.82 -13.53 3.67
CA TYR A 415 6.06 -12.91 2.36
C TYR A 415 5.51 -11.49 2.35
N ILE A 416 6.22 -10.59 1.67
CA ILE A 416 5.68 -9.28 1.30
C ILE A 416 5.16 -9.39 -0.14
N TYR A 417 3.92 -8.96 -0.32
CA TYR A 417 3.22 -8.97 -1.60
C TYR A 417 2.91 -7.56 -2.06
N LYS A 418 2.84 -7.37 -3.38
CA LYS A 418 2.31 -6.18 -4.03
C LYS A 418 1.00 -6.53 -4.73
N PHE A 419 -0.03 -5.70 -4.60
CA PHE A 419 -1.21 -5.82 -5.44
C PHE A 419 -0.86 -5.45 -6.88
N ASP A 420 -1.28 -6.26 -7.85
CA ASP A 420 -0.97 -6.04 -9.28
C ASP A 420 -1.83 -4.92 -9.93
N ASN A 421 -2.77 -4.36 -9.16
CA ASN A 421 -3.80 -3.41 -9.58
C ASN A 421 -4.82 -4.00 -10.58
N THR A 422 -4.98 -5.32 -10.60
CA THR A 422 -6.08 -6.07 -11.23
C THR A 422 -6.82 -6.90 -10.19
N ASP A 423 -6.47 -8.18 -10.00
CA ASP A 423 -7.15 -9.11 -9.10
C ASP A 423 -6.21 -9.98 -8.23
N ASP A 424 -4.88 -9.91 -8.42
CA ASP A 424 -3.89 -10.79 -7.78
C ASP A 424 -2.80 -10.04 -6.96
N TRP A 425 -2.05 -10.79 -6.15
CA TRP A 425 -0.98 -10.29 -5.30
C TRP A 425 0.36 -10.96 -5.64
N ASP A 426 1.24 -10.22 -6.31
CA ASP A 426 2.59 -10.64 -6.64
C ASP A 426 3.46 -10.79 -5.38
N LYS A 427 4.11 -11.95 -5.22
CA LYS A 427 5.15 -12.14 -4.18
C LYS A 427 6.43 -11.40 -4.54
N VAL A 428 6.84 -10.44 -3.72
CA VAL A 428 8.03 -9.61 -3.98
C VAL A 428 9.21 -10.01 -3.08
N TYR A 429 8.96 -10.26 -1.79
CA TYR A 429 9.99 -10.70 -0.84
C TYR A 429 9.57 -11.95 -0.06
N LYS A 430 10.53 -12.83 0.23
CA LYS A 430 10.45 -13.79 1.34
C LYS A 430 11.16 -13.16 2.54
N VAL A 431 10.44 -13.00 3.64
CA VAL A 431 10.91 -12.43 4.90
C VAL A 431 10.80 -13.47 6.03
N ASP A 432 11.01 -13.09 7.30
CA ASP A 432 10.76 -14.01 8.41
C ASP A 432 9.27 -14.41 8.49
N GLY A 433 8.98 -15.58 9.06
CA GLY A 433 7.62 -16.09 9.22
C GLY A 433 6.83 -15.43 10.34
N SER A 434 7.51 -14.78 11.29
CA SER A 434 6.93 -14.07 12.43
C SER A 434 6.37 -12.69 12.09
N PHE A 435 6.97 -11.98 11.11
CA PHE A 435 6.68 -10.57 10.89
C PHE A 435 5.19 -10.32 10.68
N ASN A 436 4.67 -9.38 11.47
CA ASN A 436 3.26 -8.98 11.54
C ASN A 436 3.06 -7.48 11.26
N GLU A 437 4.13 -6.67 11.29
CA GLU A 437 4.12 -5.24 10.99
C GLU A 437 4.93 -4.87 9.73
N LEU A 438 4.52 -3.82 9.02
CA LEU A 438 5.10 -3.39 7.74
C LEU A 438 5.04 -1.87 7.53
N SER A 439 6.18 -1.29 7.14
CA SER A 439 6.29 0.10 6.71
C SER A 439 6.95 0.17 5.33
N VAL A 440 6.25 0.72 4.34
CA VAL A 440 6.71 0.84 2.95
C VAL A 440 6.92 2.30 2.57
N TYR A 441 8.02 2.60 1.89
CA TYR A 441 8.19 3.83 1.11
C TYR A 441 8.01 3.54 -0.38
N ASP A 442 8.74 2.53 -0.89
CA ASP A 442 8.60 1.96 -2.23
C ASP A 442 9.10 0.50 -2.23
N LYS A 443 9.14 -0.14 -3.40
CA LYS A 443 9.57 -1.54 -3.55
C LYS A 443 11.00 -1.85 -3.08
N ASP A 444 11.89 -0.87 -2.97
CA ASP A 444 13.29 -1.02 -2.58
C ASP A 444 13.58 -0.44 -1.18
N ASN A 445 12.57 0.13 -0.51
CA ASN A 445 12.67 0.85 0.76
C ASN A 445 11.49 0.47 1.68
N MET A 446 11.68 -0.53 2.55
CA MET A 446 10.68 -1.03 3.51
C MET A 446 11.32 -1.43 4.85
N VAL A 447 10.50 -1.48 5.90
CA VAL A 447 10.80 -2.18 7.16
C VAL A 447 9.68 -3.19 7.41
N ALA A 448 10.04 -4.41 7.83
CA ALA A 448 9.10 -5.41 8.33
C ALA A 448 9.65 -6.00 9.64
N TRP A 449 8.79 -6.24 10.62
CA TRP A 449 9.20 -6.68 11.96
C TRP A 449 8.13 -7.51 12.68
N SER A 450 8.54 -8.15 13.77
CA SER A 450 7.67 -8.68 14.83
C SER A 450 8.26 -8.22 16.17
N GLU A 451 7.47 -7.46 16.94
CA GLU A 451 7.83 -7.06 18.30
C GLU A 451 7.89 -8.28 19.23
N ASP A 452 6.89 -9.17 19.15
CA ASP A 452 6.77 -10.38 19.99
C ASP A 452 7.90 -11.43 19.80
N ASP A 453 8.57 -11.43 18.63
CA ASP A 453 9.63 -12.38 18.29
C ASP A 453 11.04 -11.74 18.26
N ASP A 454 11.17 -10.47 18.66
CA ASP A 454 12.45 -9.72 18.70
C ASP A 454 13.23 -9.75 17.38
N VAL A 455 12.55 -9.60 16.23
CA VAL A 455 13.19 -9.66 14.89
C VAL A 455 12.66 -8.61 13.92
N TYR A 456 13.56 -8.08 13.08
CA TYR A 456 13.24 -7.11 12.04
C TYR A 456 14.05 -7.31 10.76
N SER A 457 13.65 -6.61 9.69
CA SER A 457 14.39 -6.50 8.43
C SER A 457 14.28 -5.09 7.85
N LEU A 458 15.44 -4.48 7.55
CA LEU A 458 15.52 -3.26 6.73
C LEU A 458 15.73 -3.66 5.27
N ILE A 459 14.71 -3.45 4.44
CA ILE A 459 14.75 -3.72 3.00
C ILE A 459 15.10 -2.41 2.32
N GLY A 460 16.38 -2.20 2.04
CA GLY A 460 16.89 -0.99 1.39
C GLY A 460 18.12 -0.45 2.09
N GLY A 461 18.82 0.44 1.40
CA GLY A 461 20.06 1.03 1.89
C GLY A 461 21.27 0.10 1.83
N LYS A 462 22.42 0.70 2.14
CA LYS A 462 23.72 0.02 2.17
C LYS A 462 23.83 -0.72 3.50
N SER A 463 23.76 -2.05 3.52
CA SER A 463 24.05 -2.79 4.76
C SER A 463 25.44 -2.43 5.28
N ALA A 464 25.61 -2.35 6.60
CA ALA A 464 26.92 -2.07 7.22
C ALA A 464 28.00 -3.13 6.87
N ASP A 465 27.60 -4.30 6.36
CA ASP A 465 28.48 -5.40 5.91
C ASP A 465 28.73 -5.40 4.38
N GLU A 466 28.65 -4.23 3.71
CA GLU A 466 28.80 -4.03 2.26
C GLU A 466 30.15 -4.43 1.63
N ASN A 467 31.01 -5.14 2.36
CA ASN A 467 32.15 -5.86 1.78
C ASN A 467 31.76 -7.19 1.10
N LYS A 468 30.46 -7.54 1.10
CA LYS A 468 29.87 -8.53 0.18
C LYS A 468 29.04 -7.75 -0.85
N GLY A 469 29.65 -7.49 -2.00
CA GLY A 469 29.17 -6.47 -2.94
C GLY A 469 27.87 -6.81 -3.68
N ASP A 470 27.35 -5.78 -4.35
CA ASP A 470 26.25 -5.82 -5.32
C ASP A 470 26.27 -7.09 -6.19
N ASP A 471 25.20 -7.89 -6.11
CA ASP A 471 24.73 -8.64 -7.27
C ASP A 471 23.22 -8.44 -7.45
N GLN A 472 22.87 -7.56 -8.40
CA GLN A 472 21.50 -7.43 -8.87
C GLN A 472 21.12 -8.69 -9.65
N GLY A 473 20.30 -9.55 -9.04
CA GLY A 473 19.57 -10.56 -9.79
C GLY A 473 20.39 -11.80 -10.20
N THR A 474 21.11 -12.41 -9.26
CA THR A 474 21.17 -13.87 -9.23
C THR A 474 20.61 -14.40 -7.92
N THR A 475 19.89 -15.52 -7.99
CA THR A 475 19.38 -16.20 -6.81
C THR A 475 20.55 -16.72 -5.98
N PRO A 476 20.64 -16.38 -4.68
CA PRO A 476 21.49 -17.13 -3.78
C PRO A 476 20.85 -18.50 -3.61
N VAL A 477 21.24 -19.45 -4.47
CA VAL A 477 21.11 -20.87 -4.16
C VAL A 477 21.92 -21.06 -2.88
N VAL A 478 21.24 -21.06 -1.73
CA VAL A 478 21.89 -21.26 -0.43
C VAL A 478 22.46 -22.66 -0.48
N LYS A 479 23.76 -22.72 -0.76
CA LYS A 479 24.41 -23.98 -1.07
C LYS A 479 24.46 -24.79 0.20
N ALA A 480 23.55 -25.75 0.29
CA ALA A 480 23.52 -26.75 1.36
C ALA A 480 24.93 -27.29 1.60
N GLY A 481 25.40 -27.20 2.84
CA GLY A 481 26.81 -27.41 3.09
C GLY A 481 27.28 -27.12 4.51
N TRP A 482 28.46 -27.67 4.78
CA TRP A 482 29.19 -27.57 6.03
C TRP A 482 29.95 -26.25 6.15
N THR A 483 29.78 -25.56 7.27
CA THR A 483 30.49 -24.33 7.63
C THR A 483 31.27 -24.54 8.93
N GLN A 484 32.55 -24.17 8.95
CA GLN A 484 33.36 -24.26 10.16
C GLN A 484 33.25 -22.96 10.97
N THR A 485 32.78 -23.05 12.22
CA THR A 485 32.68 -21.94 13.17
C THR A 485 33.68 -22.11 14.31
N ALA A 486 33.81 -21.09 15.17
CA ALA A 486 34.60 -21.19 16.40
C ALA A 486 34.06 -22.24 17.38
N ALA A 487 32.76 -22.55 17.34
CA ALA A 487 32.12 -23.55 18.20
C ALA A 487 32.14 -24.98 17.62
N GLY A 488 32.49 -25.14 16.35
CA GLY A 488 32.47 -26.42 15.64
C GLY A 488 31.91 -26.31 14.21
N TRP A 489 31.71 -27.43 13.55
CA TRP A 489 31.04 -27.47 12.25
C TRP A 489 29.53 -27.30 12.39
N THR A 490 28.91 -26.49 11.55
CA THR A 490 27.45 -26.39 11.39
C THR A 490 27.08 -26.77 9.96
N TYR A 491 25.80 -27.04 9.69
CA TYR A 491 25.31 -27.32 8.35
C TYR A 491 24.08 -26.48 8.02
N THR A 492 24.09 -25.82 6.87
CA THR A 492 22.93 -25.09 6.33
C THR A 492 22.22 -25.99 5.34
N LYS A 493 20.89 -26.10 5.45
CA LYS A 493 20.05 -26.86 4.51
C LYS A 493 19.83 -26.08 3.20
N ALA A 494 19.24 -26.72 2.21
CA ALA A 494 18.96 -26.10 0.90
C ALA A 494 17.86 -25.01 0.98
N ASP A 495 17.04 -25.01 2.03
CA ASP A 495 16.07 -23.96 2.37
C ASP A 495 16.71 -22.77 3.14
N GLY A 496 18.01 -22.82 3.41
CA GLY A 496 18.74 -21.80 4.17
C GLY A 496 18.66 -21.93 5.69
N THR A 497 17.87 -22.86 6.24
CA THR A 497 17.79 -23.08 7.70
C THR A 497 19.00 -23.86 8.23
N LYS A 498 19.35 -23.63 9.50
CA LYS A 498 20.36 -24.44 10.22
C LYS A 498 19.83 -25.87 10.42
N ALA A 499 20.68 -26.88 10.24
CA ALA A 499 20.35 -28.26 10.56
C ALA A 499 20.51 -28.54 12.07
N THR A 500 19.53 -29.24 12.63
CA THR A 500 19.51 -29.78 13.99
C THR A 500 19.03 -31.24 13.93
N GLY A 501 19.48 -32.09 14.86
CA GLY A 501 19.21 -33.53 14.82
C GLY A 501 19.99 -34.27 13.73
N TRP A 502 19.43 -35.37 13.22
CA TRP A 502 20.07 -36.21 12.21
C TRP A 502 20.07 -35.59 10.82
N LEU A 503 21.25 -35.56 10.18
CA LEU A 503 21.46 -35.12 8.81
C LEU A 503 22.13 -36.24 8.00
N GLN A 504 21.62 -36.51 6.79
CA GLN A 504 22.30 -37.35 5.82
C GLN A 504 22.97 -36.48 4.74
N ASP A 505 24.29 -36.58 4.61
CA ASP A 505 25.07 -35.88 3.59
C ASP A 505 26.20 -36.79 3.07
N GLY A 506 26.52 -36.69 1.78
CA GLY A 506 27.58 -37.49 1.14
C GLY A 506 27.45 -39.03 1.23
N GLY A 507 26.28 -39.54 1.66
CA GLY A 507 26.06 -40.96 1.98
C GLY A 507 26.42 -41.37 3.41
N ALA A 508 26.88 -40.44 4.25
CA ALA A 508 27.08 -40.62 5.69
C ALA A 508 25.95 -39.95 6.50
N TRP A 509 25.82 -40.36 7.76
CA TRP A 509 24.92 -39.71 8.73
C TRP A 509 25.73 -38.91 9.74
N TYR A 510 25.19 -37.76 10.13
CA TYR A 510 25.75 -36.79 11.07
C TYR A 510 24.67 -36.40 12.07
N TYR A 511 25.07 -35.92 13.25
CA TYR A 511 24.15 -35.39 14.25
C TYR A 511 24.53 -33.96 14.61
N LEU A 512 23.59 -33.04 14.48
CA LEU A 512 23.72 -31.64 14.87
C LEU A 512 23.00 -31.46 16.21
N LYS A 513 23.67 -30.86 17.20
CA LYS A 513 23.08 -30.50 18.49
C LYS A 513 21.99 -29.44 18.33
N ALA A 514 21.25 -29.14 19.41
CA ALA A 514 20.21 -28.11 19.40
C ALA A 514 20.75 -26.72 19.00
N ASP A 515 22.01 -26.43 19.33
CA ASP A 515 22.76 -25.22 18.92
C ASP A 515 23.23 -25.23 17.44
N GLY A 516 22.88 -26.25 16.66
CA GLY A 516 23.26 -26.43 15.26
C GLY A 516 24.70 -26.93 15.02
N THR A 517 25.49 -27.17 16.07
CA THR A 517 26.87 -27.67 15.93
C THR A 517 26.97 -29.19 15.92
N MET A 518 27.84 -29.71 15.05
CA MET A 518 28.05 -31.12 14.77
C MET A 518 28.66 -31.85 15.97
N ALA A 519 28.04 -32.97 16.35
CA ALA A 519 28.53 -33.85 17.39
C ALA A 519 29.63 -34.81 16.89
N THR A 520 30.54 -35.16 17.79
CA THR A 520 31.56 -36.20 17.62
C THR A 520 31.63 -37.05 18.89
N GLY A 521 31.97 -38.33 18.78
CA GLY A 521 31.95 -39.28 19.89
C GLY A 521 30.55 -39.87 20.13
N TRP A 522 30.28 -40.27 21.37
CA TRP A 522 29.00 -40.86 21.75
C TRP A 522 27.88 -39.81 21.80
N VAL A 523 26.76 -40.11 21.12
CA VAL A 523 25.51 -39.35 21.18
C VAL A 523 24.39 -40.26 21.65
N GLN A 524 23.58 -39.78 22.59
CA GLN A 524 22.34 -40.42 22.99
C GLN A 524 21.18 -39.68 22.35
N ASP A 525 20.42 -40.39 21.52
CA ASP A 525 19.17 -39.90 20.93
C ASP A 525 18.01 -40.77 21.44
N GLY A 526 17.11 -40.15 22.22
CA GLY A 526 16.13 -40.83 23.05
C GLY A 526 16.77 -41.87 23.98
N ALA A 527 16.40 -43.14 23.81
CA ALA A 527 16.93 -44.27 24.57
C ALA A 527 18.12 -44.98 23.90
N THR A 528 18.58 -44.50 22.73
CA THR A 528 19.55 -45.21 21.88
C THR A 528 20.87 -44.46 21.82
N TRP A 529 21.98 -45.21 21.90
CA TRP A 529 23.33 -44.66 21.75
C TRP A 529 23.87 -44.89 20.34
N TYR A 530 24.58 -43.88 19.84
CA TYR A 530 25.24 -43.84 18.54
C TYR A 530 26.66 -43.31 18.72
N TYR A 531 27.55 -43.58 17.77
CA TYR A 531 28.91 -43.02 17.79
C TYR A 531 29.25 -42.34 16.46
N LEU A 532 29.67 -41.09 16.54
CA LEU A 532 30.13 -40.28 15.42
C LEU A 532 31.66 -40.22 15.48
N ASN A 533 32.36 -40.46 14.38
CA ASN A 533 33.82 -40.40 14.38
C ASN A 533 34.36 -38.95 14.45
N GLY A 534 35.68 -38.77 14.38
CA GLY A 534 36.32 -37.45 14.41
C GLY A 534 35.99 -36.50 13.24
N SER A 535 35.32 -36.99 12.19
CA SER A 535 34.74 -36.16 11.12
C SER A 535 33.22 -36.04 11.21
N GLY A 536 32.62 -36.39 12.35
CA GLY A 536 31.17 -36.37 12.58
C GLY A 536 30.37 -37.50 11.92
N ALA A 537 31.01 -38.41 11.18
CA ALA A 537 30.33 -39.45 10.44
C ALA A 537 29.99 -40.65 11.34
N MET A 538 28.71 -41.02 11.36
CA MET A 538 28.17 -42.13 12.15
C MET A 538 28.86 -43.46 11.81
N GLN A 539 29.27 -44.18 12.84
CA GLN A 539 29.92 -45.48 12.72
C GLN A 539 28.90 -46.63 12.76
N THR A 540 29.25 -47.74 12.12
CA THR A 540 28.53 -49.01 12.16
C THR A 540 29.53 -50.16 12.32
N GLY A 541 29.09 -51.32 12.82
CA GLY A 541 29.93 -52.46 13.12
C GLY A 541 30.69 -52.33 14.45
N TRP A 542 31.84 -53.00 14.55
CA TRP A 542 32.68 -53.01 15.74
C TRP A 542 33.44 -51.70 15.94
N LEU A 543 33.16 -51.02 17.05
CA LEU A 543 33.88 -49.85 17.54
C LEU A 543 34.79 -50.24 18.71
N ASN A 544 36.05 -49.77 18.69
CA ASN A 544 36.94 -49.82 19.85
C ASN A 544 37.10 -48.41 20.40
N ASP A 545 36.50 -48.14 21.56
CA ASP A 545 36.67 -46.90 22.30
C ASP A 545 37.58 -47.16 23.50
N ASN A 546 38.81 -46.65 23.42
CA ASN A 546 39.84 -46.71 24.46
C ASN A 546 40.08 -48.13 25.07
N GLY A 547 40.01 -49.16 24.24
CA GLY A 547 40.23 -50.56 24.62
C GLY A 547 38.95 -51.34 24.96
N THR A 548 37.81 -50.68 25.02
CA THR A 548 36.49 -51.32 25.19
C THR A 548 35.82 -51.45 23.82
N TRP A 549 35.32 -52.65 23.50
CA TRP A 549 34.65 -52.91 22.23
C TRP A 549 33.13 -52.78 22.36
N TYR A 550 32.50 -52.19 21.36
CA TYR A 550 31.05 -51.99 21.25
C TYR A 550 30.59 -52.38 19.85
N TYR A 551 29.33 -52.80 19.69
CA TYR A 551 28.78 -53.11 18.37
C TYR A 551 27.64 -52.15 18.02
N LEU A 552 27.82 -51.41 16.94
CA LEU A 552 26.82 -50.51 16.35
C LEU A 552 26.15 -51.27 15.19
N ASN A 553 24.83 -51.34 15.16
CA ASN A 553 24.12 -52.09 14.12
C ASN A 553 24.10 -51.32 12.76
N GLY A 554 23.37 -51.85 11.77
CA GLY A 554 23.29 -51.23 10.43
C GLY A 554 22.63 -49.85 10.38
N SER A 555 21.92 -49.42 11.43
CA SER A 555 21.41 -48.06 11.60
C SER A 555 22.26 -47.21 12.56
N GLY A 556 23.47 -47.67 12.90
CA GLY A 556 24.38 -47.01 13.86
C GLY A 556 24.00 -47.16 15.33
N ALA A 557 22.87 -47.82 15.64
CA ALA A 557 22.41 -47.96 17.02
C ALA A 557 23.25 -49.01 17.78
N MET A 558 23.76 -48.63 18.94
CA MET A 558 24.52 -49.51 19.83
C MET A 558 23.66 -50.67 20.33
N LEU A 559 24.14 -51.89 20.11
CA LEU A 559 23.56 -53.09 20.71
C LEU A 559 23.94 -53.15 22.20
N ALA A 560 22.96 -53.48 23.05
CA ALA A 560 23.17 -53.73 24.47
C ALA A 560 22.32 -54.93 24.92
N ASN A 561 22.83 -55.68 25.91
CA ASN A 561 22.18 -56.85 26.50
C ASN A 561 21.71 -57.90 25.47
N THR A 562 22.54 -58.18 24.46
CA THR A 562 22.18 -59.02 23.30
C THR A 562 23.42 -59.61 22.62
N THR A 563 23.20 -60.46 21.62
CA THR A 563 24.26 -61.08 20.80
C THR A 563 24.38 -60.34 19.46
N THR A 564 25.61 -60.06 19.03
CA THR A 564 25.93 -59.44 17.74
C THR A 564 25.68 -60.39 16.56
N PRO A 565 25.53 -59.90 15.32
CA PRO A 565 25.32 -60.74 14.14
C PRO A 565 26.43 -61.78 13.86
N ASP A 566 27.65 -61.54 14.36
CA ASP A 566 28.81 -62.44 14.28
C ASP A 566 29.00 -63.31 15.54
N GLY A 567 28.09 -63.24 16.52
CA GLY A 567 27.95 -64.23 17.60
C GLY A 567 28.56 -63.87 18.96
N TYR A 568 29.00 -62.62 19.17
CA TYR A 568 29.56 -62.15 20.44
C TYR A 568 28.50 -61.51 21.34
N TYR A 569 28.64 -61.59 22.66
CA TYR A 569 27.68 -60.99 23.60
C TYR A 569 28.10 -59.59 24.05
N VAL A 570 27.21 -58.61 23.94
CA VAL A 570 27.38 -57.25 24.49
C VAL A 570 26.51 -57.05 25.73
N GLY A 571 27.12 -56.52 26.79
CA GLY A 571 26.49 -56.33 28.09
C GLY A 571 25.44 -55.22 28.12
N ALA A 572 24.86 -54.98 29.29
CA ALA A 572 23.81 -53.96 29.47
C ALA A 572 24.27 -52.52 29.19
N ASN A 573 25.58 -52.25 29.20
CA ASN A 573 26.20 -50.98 28.81
C ASN A 573 26.77 -51.00 27.37
N GLY A 574 26.43 -52.01 26.56
CA GLY A 574 26.91 -52.19 25.18
C GLY A 574 28.34 -52.70 25.03
N ALA A 575 29.11 -52.81 26.12
CA ALA A 575 30.47 -53.32 26.07
C ALA A 575 30.51 -54.83 25.79
N TRP A 576 31.42 -55.27 24.91
CA TRP A 576 31.68 -56.68 24.62
C TRP A 576 32.13 -57.43 25.87
N VAL A 577 31.42 -58.50 26.20
CA VAL A 577 31.79 -59.45 27.25
C VAL A 577 32.57 -60.60 26.60
N ARG A 578 33.83 -60.74 27.03
CA ARG A 578 34.81 -61.70 26.48
C ARG A 578 34.63 -63.11 27.05
#